data_AF-A0A1H8K4E9-F1
#
_entry.id   AF-A0A1H8K4E9-F1
#
_cell.length_a   1.000
_cell.length_b   1.000
_cell.length_c   1.000
_cell.angle_alpha   90.00
_cell.angle_beta   90.00
_cell.angle_gamma   90.00
#
_symmetry.space_group_name_H-M   'P 1'
#
loop_
_entity.id
_entity.type
_entity.pdbx_description
1 polymer ?
#
loop_
_entity_poly.entity_id
_entity_poly.type
_entity_poly.pdbx_seq_one_letter_code
_entity_poly.pdbx_strand_id
1 'polypeptide(L)'
;MSIFAGKTLMITGGTGSFGNAVLNRFLRTDIGEIRIFSRDEKKQDDMRHEYQVKYSDVAHKIKFFIGDVRNLQSCKNAMPGVDYIFHAAALKQVPSCEFFPMEAVKTNVIGTDNVLTAAIEAGVGAVICLSTDKAAYPINAMGITKAVEEKIAVAKSRYSGKTKICCTRYGNVMCSRGSVIPLWIEQIRNGNPVTLTEPTMTRFIMSLEEAVDLVLFAFEHGQNGDILVQKAPACTIQTQAEAVCELFGGKKEDIKVIGIRHGEKMYETLLTNEECAKAEDMGNFYRVPADNRGLNYDKFFKEGETERNTLTEFNSNNTRILNVAETKAKIAALDYIKKELSGESNFVQ
;
A
#
# COMPACT_ATOMS: atom_id res chain seq x y z
N MET A 1 -27.04 2.31 9.11
CA MET A 1 -25.83 3.00 9.61
C MET A 1 -24.64 2.29 9.00
N SER A 2 -23.56 3.02 8.70
CA SER A 2 -22.37 2.38 8.11
C SER A 2 -21.74 1.40 9.12
N ILE A 3 -20.92 0.45 8.65
CA ILE A 3 -20.13 -0.43 9.52
C ILE A 3 -19.14 0.34 10.42
N PHE A 4 -18.84 1.60 10.07
CA PHE A 4 -17.96 2.48 10.83
C PHE A 4 -18.70 3.43 11.79
N ALA A 5 -20.02 3.39 11.84
CA ALA A 5 -20.82 4.30 12.67
C ALA A 5 -20.40 4.25 14.15
N GLY A 6 -19.90 5.36 14.68
CA GLY A 6 -19.43 5.49 16.06
C GLY A 6 -18.18 4.67 16.40
N LYS A 7 -17.49 4.12 15.39
CA LYS A 7 -16.31 3.26 15.56
C LYS A 7 -15.01 4.07 15.64
N THR A 8 -13.99 3.45 16.21
CA THR A 8 -12.62 3.97 16.27
C THR A 8 -11.73 3.23 15.26
N LEU A 9 -11.21 3.96 14.27
CA LEU A 9 -10.22 3.47 13.32
C LEU A 9 -8.82 3.95 13.71
N MET A 10 -7.85 3.04 13.86
CA MET A 10 -6.45 3.39 14.02
C MET A 10 -5.67 3.18 12.71
N ILE A 11 -4.82 4.15 12.36
CA ILE A 11 -3.94 4.09 11.19
C ILE A 11 -2.49 4.19 11.67
N THR A 12 -1.78 3.07 11.68
CA THR A 12 -0.33 3.10 11.95
C THR A 12 0.40 3.63 10.72
N GLY A 13 1.41 4.48 10.89
CA GLY A 13 2.01 5.19 9.76
C GLY A 13 1.05 6.24 9.17
N GLY A 14 0.06 6.68 9.95
CA GLY A 14 -1.05 7.52 9.49
C GLY A 14 -0.67 8.94 9.06
N THR A 15 0.57 9.38 9.31
CA THR A 15 1.06 10.68 8.77
C THR A 15 1.50 10.61 7.32
N GLY A 16 1.58 9.42 6.71
CA GLY A 16 1.93 9.24 5.31
C GLY A 16 0.79 9.62 4.34
N SER A 17 1.06 9.49 3.04
CA SER A 17 0.07 9.76 2.00
C SER A 17 -1.20 8.91 2.18
N PHE A 18 -1.05 7.62 2.47
CA PHE A 18 -2.19 6.72 2.69
C PHE A 18 -3.11 7.19 3.84
N GLY A 19 -2.54 7.61 4.97
CA GLY A 19 -3.34 8.12 6.08
C GLY A 19 -4.12 9.39 5.72
N ASN A 20 -3.54 10.29 4.92
CA ASN A 20 -4.26 11.46 4.39
C ASN A 20 -5.44 11.08 3.47
N ALA A 21 -5.26 10.10 2.59
CA ALA A 21 -6.35 9.63 1.73
C ALA A 21 -7.48 8.98 2.55
N VAL A 22 -7.13 8.18 3.57
CA VAL A 22 -8.12 7.63 4.50
C VAL A 22 -8.85 8.75 5.25
N LEU A 23 -8.15 9.78 5.75
CA LEU A 23 -8.80 10.92 6.40
C LEU A 23 -9.78 11.63 5.46
N ASN A 24 -9.39 11.93 4.22
CA ASN A 24 -10.28 12.54 3.23
C ASN A 24 -11.54 11.70 2.96
N ARG A 25 -11.42 10.37 2.99
CA ARG A 25 -12.55 9.45 2.79
C ARG A 25 -13.48 9.38 4.00
N PHE A 26 -12.92 9.33 5.20
CA PHE A 26 -13.66 8.97 6.41
C PHE A 26 -14.15 10.15 7.26
N LEU A 27 -13.48 11.31 7.22
CA LEU A 27 -13.70 12.36 8.22
C LEU A 27 -15.14 12.92 8.22
N ARG A 28 -15.77 12.98 7.04
CA ARG A 28 -17.17 13.41 6.85
C ARG A 28 -18.20 12.28 6.95
N THR A 29 -17.81 11.08 7.40
CA THR A 29 -18.73 9.94 7.63
C THR A 29 -19.25 9.91 9.07
N ASP A 30 -20.03 8.88 9.43
CA ASP A 30 -20.53 8.61 10.78
C ASP A 30 -19.48 7.96 11.72
N ILE A 31 -18.21 7.88 11.30
CA ILE A 31 -17.10 7.42 12.16
C ILE A 31 -16.95 8.29 13.40
N GLY A 32 -16.68 7.64 14.55
CA GLY A 32 -16.54 8.31 15.84
C GLY A 32 -15.15 8.91 16.04
N GLU A 33 -14.11 8.13 15.75
CA GLU A 33 -12.72 8.54 16.00
C GLU A 33 -11.76 7.95 14.96
N ILE A 34 -10.75 8.73 14.56
CA ILE A 34 -9.62 8.28 13.72
C ILE A 34 -8.32 8.58 14.46
N ARG A 35 -7.58 7.53 14.85
CA ARG A 35 -6.28 7.62 15.52
C ARG A 35 -5.14 7.56 14.51
N ILE A 36 -4.36 8.63 14.46
CA ILE A 36 -3.10 8.69 13.71
C ILE A 36 -1.96 8.24 14.63
N PHE A 37 -1.43 7.04 14.38
CA PHE A 37 -0.34 6.46 15.16
C PHE A 37 0.98 6.53 14.36
N SER A 38 1.92 7.35 14.80
CA SER A 38 3.25 7.46 14.20
C SER A 38 4.27 8.07 15.16
N ARG A 39 5.54 8.15 14.74
CA ARG A 39 6.66 8.67 15.55
C ARG A 39 6.94 10.16 15.32
N ASP A 40 6.43 10.71 14.23
CA ASP A 40 6.84 12.01 13.70
C ASP A 40 5.89 13.09 14.23
N GLU A 41 6.24 13.65 15.40
CA GLU A 41 5.45 14.68 16.08
C GLU A 41 5.23 15.92 15.21
N LYS A 42 6.22 16.30 14.40
CA LYS A 42 6.10 17.43 13.48
C LYS A 42 5.03 17.18 12.44
N LYS A 43 5.04 16.02 11.78
CA LYS A 43 4.00 15.69 10.78
C LYS A 43 2.62 15.54 11.41
N GLN A 44 2.54 15.04 12.63
CA GLN A 44 1.26 14.99 13.36
C GLN A 44 0.75 16.41 13.64
N ASP A 45 1.62 17.33 14.06
CA ASP A 45 1.26 18.71 14.34
C ASP A 45 0.87 19.49 13.07
N ASP A 46 1.66 19.36 12.00
CA ASP A 46 1.38 19.96 10.70
C ASP A 46 0.01 19.46 10.17
N MET A 47 -0.24 18.15 10.23
CA MET A 47 -1.53 17.54 9.88
C MET A 47 -2.67 18.03 10.77
N ARG A 48 -2.45 18.15 12.09
CA ARG A 48 -3.46 18.64 13.03
C ARG A 48 -3.93 20.04 12.66
N HIS A 49 -2.99 20.97 12.45
CA HIS A 49 -3.32 22.34 12.07
C HIS A 49 -4.01 22.41 10.71
N GLU A 50 -3.51 21.67 9.71
CA GLU A 50 -4.11 21.62 8.37
C GLU A 50 -5.58 21.18 8.42
N TYR A 51 -5.88 20.08 9.10
CA TYR A 51 -7.24 19.54 9.16
C TYR A 51 -8.16 20.37 10.04
N GLN A 52 -7.64 21.04 11.09
CA GLN A 52 -8.42 22.00 11.88
C GLN A 52 -8.89 23.19 11.05
N VAL A 53 -8.06 23.67 10.12
CA VAL A 53 -8.43 24.76 9.20
C VAL A 53 -9.39 24.27 8.12
N LYS A 54 -9.10 23.13 7.48
CA LYS A 54 -9.89 22.63 6.33
C LYS A 54 -11.23 21.99 6.71
N TYR A 55 -11.31 21.41 7.91
CA TYR A 55 -12.43 20.59 8.35
C TYR A 55 -12.84 20.92 9.80
N SER A 56 -12.98 22.21 10.11
CA SER A 56 -13.22 22.71 11.47
C SER A 56 -14.43 22.08 12.17
N ASP A 57 -15.44 21.64 11.41
CA ASP A 57 -16.65 20.98 11.89
C ASP A 57 -16.42 19.53 12.36
N VAL A 58 -15.42 18.83 11.80
CA VAL A 58 -15.22 17.38 12.01
C VAL A 58 -13.80 16.99 12.44
N ALA A 59 -12.85 17.94 12.46
CA ALA A 59 -11.45 17.70 12.84
C ALA A 59 -11.29 17.14 14.27
N HIS A 60 -12.28 17.36 15.15
CA HIS A 60 -12.29 16.83 16.52
C HIS A 60 -12.28 15.29 16.58
N LYS A 61 -12.65 14.60 15.50
CA LYS A 61 -12.60 13.14 15.34
C LYS A 61 -11.17 12.61 15.22
N ILE A 62 -10.20 13.44 14.83
CA ILE A 62 -8.81 13.03 14.64
C ILE A 62 -8.08 13.08 15.98
N LYS A 63 -7.45 11.98 16.38
CA LYS A 63 -6.57 11.90 17.54
C LYS A 63 -5.17 11.52 17.13
N PHE A 64 -4.17 12.13 17.74
CA PHE A 64 -2.76 11.94 17.41
C PHE A 64 -2.09 11.15 18.54
N PHE A 65 -1.51 10.01 18.20
CA PHE A 65 -0.83 9.12 19.12
C PHE A 65 0.63 9.00 18.71
N ILE A 66 1.53 9.44 19.60
CA ILE A 66 2.96 9.21 19.44
C ILE A 66 3.26 7.77 19.83
N GLY A 67 3.90 7.03 18.92
CA GLY A 67 4.31 5.67 19.19
C GLY A 67 5.08 5.01 18.05
N ASP A 68 5.67 3.85 18.37
CA ASP A 68 6.47 3.06 17.45
C ASP A 68 5.96 1.61 17.38
N VAL A 69 5.70 1.13 16.17
CA VAL A 69 5.30 -0.27 15.93
C VAL A 69 6.36 -1.26 16.41
N ARG A 70 7.62 -0.85 16.48
CA ARG A 70 8.73 -1.67 17.00
C ARG A 70 8.63 -1.92 18.51
N ASN A 71 7.82 -1.14 19.23
CA ASN A 71 7.60 -1.28 20.66
C ASN A 71 6.18 -1.80 20.93
N LEU A 72 6.09 -3.06 21.38
CA LEU A 72 4.82 -3.69 21.70
C LEU A 72 4.02 -2.90 22.74
N GLN A 73 4.67 -2.39 23.80
CA GLN A 73 3.97 -1.61 24.82
C GLN A 73 3.42 -0.31 24.24
N SER A 74 4.15 0.34 23.33
CA SER A 74 3.67 1.52 22.61
C SER A 74 2.42 1.21 21.78
N CYS A 75 2.37 0.04 21.11
CA CYS A 75 1.18 -0.42 20.40
C CYS A 75 0.02 -0.69 21.35
N LYS A 76 0.28 -1.40 22.47
CA LYS A 76 -0.73 -1.71 23.50
C LYS A 76 -1.34 -0.44 24.09
N ASN A 77 -0.56 0.60 24.34
CA ASN A 77 -1.06 1.86 24.89
C ASN A 77 -2.02 2.60 23.94
N ALA A 78 -1.90 2.41 22.62
CA ALA A 78 -2.77 3.05 21.63
C ALA A 78 -4.02 2.23 21.28
N MET A 79 -4.13 0.98 21.78
CA MET A 79 -5.19 0.04 21.43
C MET A 79 -6.53 0.18 22.19
N PRO A 80 -6.62 0.74 23.42
CA PRO A 80 -7.88 0.79 24.15
C PRO A 80 -9.00 1.52 23.38
N GLY A 81 -10.11 0.83 23.11
CA GLY A 81 -11.25 1.38 22.37
C GLY A 81 -11.09 1.43 20.86
N VAL A 82 -10.03 0.84 20.28
CA VAL A 82 -9.88 0.68 18.83
C VAL A 82 -10.77 -0.45 18.32
N ASP A 83 -11.61 -0.18 17.33
CA ASP A 83 -12.43 -1.19 16.68
C ASP A 83 -11.70 -1.80 15.47
N TYR A 84 -11.02 -0.96 14.67
CA TYR A 84 -10.41 -1.36 13.40
C TYR A 84 -9.01 -0.76 13.22
N ILE A 85 -8.13 -1.46 12.49
CA ILE A 85 -6.78 -1.00 12.20
C ILE A 85 -6.48 -1.10 10.70
N PHE A 86 -5.98 0.00 10.13
CA PHE A 86 -5.25 -0.03 8.85
C PHE A 86 -3.76 0.09 9.13
N HIS A 87 -3.02 -1.00 8.92
CA HIS A 87 -1.60 -1.09 9.25
C HIS A 87 -0.74 -0.67 8.04
N ALA A 88 -0.42 0.63 7.97
CA ALA A 88 0.37 1.24 6.90
C ALA A 88 1.80 1.64 7.32
N ALA A 89 2.24 1.33 8.55
CA ALA A 89 3.58 1.66 9.02
C ALA A 89 4.60 0.71 8.40
N ALA A 90 5.54 1.24 7.61
CA ALA A 90 6.57 0.43 6.97
C ALA A 90 7.82 1.25 6.64
N LEU A 91 8.96 0.56 6.55
CA LEU A 91 10.12 1.04 5.81
C LEU A 91 9.99 0.53 4.35
N LYS A 92 9.76 1.46 3.43
CA LYS A 92 9.32 1.13 2.06
C LYS A 92 10.28 1.55 0.93
N GLN A 93 11.39 2.21 1.25
CA GLN A 93 12.37 2.64 0.25
C GLN A 93 13.38 1.53 -0.01
N VAL A 94 13.44 1.05 -1.26
CA VAL A 94 14.30 -0.09 -1.64
C VAL A 94 15.76 0.13 -1.24
N PRO A 95 16.43 1.26 -1.56
CA PRO A 95 17.84 1.44 -1.20
C PRO A 95 18.08 1.44 0.31
N SER A 96 17.19 2.09 1.07
CA SER A 96 17.32 2.14 2.54
C SER A 96 17.15 0.75 3.15
N CYS A 97 16.23 -0.07 2.63
CA CYS A 97 16.06 -1.44 3.12
C CYS A 97 17.23 -2.34 2.72
N GLU A 98 17.83 -2.14 1.55
CA GLU A 98 19.03 -2.90 1.12
C GLU A 98 20.25 -2.60 2.00
N PHE A 99 20.50 -1.32 2.31
CA PHE A 99 21.64 -0.95 3.15
C PHE A 99 21.39 -1.19 4.64
N PHE A 100 20.14 -1.16 5.09
CA PHE A 100 19.74 -1.36 6.49
C PHE A 100 18.66 -2.44 6.63
N PRO A 101 18.94 -3.70 6.25
CA PRO A 101 17.93 -4.75 6.19
C PRO A 101 17.36 -5.08 7.58
N MET A 102 18.18 -4.97 8.63
CA MET A 102 17.68 -5.16 10.00
C MET A 102 16.69 -4.07 10.44
N GLU A 103 16.75 -2.87 9.87
CA GLU A 103 15.78 -1.81 10.13
C GLU A 103 14.45 -2.08 9.40
N ALA A 104 14.52 -2.69 8.20
CA ALA A 104 13.36 -3.20 7.51
C ALA A 104 12.71 -4.36 8.28
N VAL A 105 13.50 -5.31 8.81
CA VAL A 105 13.00 -6.40 9.67
C VAL A 105 12.31 -5.85 10.93
N LYS A 106 12.96 -4.95 11.67
CA LYS A 106 12.36 -4.37 12.89
C LYS A 106 11.02 -3.68 12.62
N THR A 107 10.90 -2.99 11.48
CA THR A 107 9.69 -2.20 11.16
C THR A 107 8.60 -3.05 10.53
N ASN A 108 8.91 -3.77 9.45
CA ASN A 108 7.93 -4.47 8.61
C ASN A 108 7.57 -5.86 9.16
N VAL A 109 8.51 -6.50 9.87
CA VAL A 109 8.32 -7.87 10.39
C VAL A 109 7.94 -7.83 11.87
N ILE A 110 8.85 -7.36 12.73
CA ILE A 110 8.62 -7.29 14.19
C ILE A 110 7.52 -6.28 14.51
N GLY A 111 7.51 -5.14 13.82
CA GLY A 111 6.48 -4.12 14.00
C GLY A 111 5.07 -4.61 13.68
N THR A 112 4.92 -5.38 12.59
CA THR A 112 3.65 -6.02 12.25
C THR A 112 3.24 -7.03 13.30
N ASP A 113 4.17 -7.89 13.75
CA ASP A 113 3.88 -8.87 14.81
C ASP A 113 3.39 -8.20 16.10
N ASN A 114 4.02 -7.09 16.48
CA ASN A 114 3.61 -6.29 17.65
C ASN A 114 2.19 -5.71 17.50
N VAL A 115 1.90 -5.09 16.36
CA VAL A 115 0.58 -4.50 16.09
C VAL A 115 -0.51 -5.57 16.14
N LEU A 116 -0.29 -6.70 15.47
CA LEU A 116 -1.26 -7.79 15.43
C LEU A 116 -1.41 -8.45 16.81
N THR A 117 -0.34 -8.65 17.57
CA THR A 117 -0.39 -9.17 18.94
C THR A 117 -1.21 -8.26 19.84
N ALA A 118 -0.92 -6.95 19.84
CA ALA A 118 -1.66 -5.98 20.63
C ALA A 118 -3.14 -5.89 20.20
N ALA A 119 -3.43 -6.02 18.89
CA ALA A 119 -4.79 -5.98 18.37
C ALA A 119 -5.62 -7.19 18.81
N ILE A 120 -5.03 -8.40 18.76
CA ILE A 120 -5.65 -9.64 19.21
C ILE A 120 -5.92 -9.57 20.72
N GLU A 121 -4.93 -9.17 21.52
CA GLU A 121 -5.09 -9.03 22.99
C GLU A 121 -6.17 -8.02 23.37
N ALA A 122 -6.30 -6.92 22.61
CA ALA A 122 -7.32 -5.89 22.84
C ALA A 122 -8.70 -6.24 22.25
N GLY A 123 -8.83 -7.36 21.53
CA GLY A 123 -10.09 -7.77 20.91
C GLY A 123 -10.55 -6.86 19.76
N VAL A 124 -9.61 -6.25 19.03
CA VAL A 124 -9.89 -5.42 17.85
C VAL A 124 -10.68 -6.25 16.83
N GLY A 125 -11.69 -5.67 16.18
CA GLY A 125 -12.57 -6.39 15.25
C GLY A 125 -11.88 -6.77 13.94
N ALA A 126 -11.07 -5.88 13.37
CA ALA A 126 -10.33 -6.17 12.14
C ALA A 126 -9.01 -5.40 12.02
N VAL A 127 -8.00 -6.04 11.41
CA VAL A 127 -6.72 -5.46 11.01
C VAL A 127 -6.47 -5.73 9.54
N ILE A 128 -6.24 -4.68 8.75
CA ILE A 128 -5.85 -4.78 7.34
C ILE A 128 -4.38 -4.36 7.21
N CYS A 129 -3.51 -5.31 6.87
CA CYS A 129 -2.10 -5.07 6.60
C CYS A 129 -1.90 -4.66 5.14
N LEU A 130 -1.11 -3.61 4.89
CA LEU A 130 -0.84 -3.10 3.55
C LEU A 130 0.49 -3.62 3.03
N SER A 131 0.47 -4.52 2.06
CA SER A 131 1.64 -5.07 1.37
C SER A 131 1.84 -4.46 -0.03
N THR A 132 2.75 -5.03 -0.82
CA THR A 132 3.20 -4.52 -2.13
C THR A 132 3.45 -5.66 -3.10
N ASP A 133 3.27 -5.42 -4.40
CA ASP A 133 3.67 -6.34 -5.48
C ASP A 133 5.10 -6.88 -5.34
N LYS A 134 6.02 -6.10 -4.74
CA LYS A 134 7.41 -6.53 -4.50
C LYS A 134 7.54 -7.69 -3.52
N ALA A 135 6.47 -8.02 -2.77
CA ALA A 135 6.40 -9.19 -1.91
C ALA A 135 6.18 -10.50 -2.69
N ALA A 136 5.66 -10.45 -3.92
CA ALA A 136 5.54 -11.61 -4.79
C ALA A 136 6.87 -11.83 -5.54
N TYR A 137 7.46 -13.02 -5.42
CA TYR A 137 8.81 -13.32 -5.92
C TYR A 137 9.86 -12.24 -5.58
N PRO A 138 10.04 -11.90 -4.30
CA PRO A 138 10.80 -10.73 -3.89
C PRO A 138 12.29 -10.90 -4.22
N ILE A 139 12.93 -9.82 -4.72
CA ILE A 139 14.38 -9.81 -5.03
C ILE A 139 15.17 -8.79 -4.20
N ASN A 140 14.49 -7.93 -3.44
CA ASN A 140 15.10 -6.89 -2.62
C ASN A 140 14.61 -6.98 -1.17
N ALA A 141 15.41 -6.49 -0.23
CA ALA A 141 15.15 -6.57 1.21
C ALA A 141 13.80 -5.95 1.62
N MET A 142 13.35 -4.90 0.93
CA MET A 142 12.04 -4.29 1.16
C MET A 142 10.92 -5.29 0.82
N GLY A 143 10.93 -5.86 -0.39
CA GLY A 143 9.98 -6.88 -0.83
C GLY A 143 10.02 -8.14 0.03
N ILE A 144 11.23 -8.62 0.39
CA ILE A 144 11.41 -9.80 1.24
C ILE A 144 10.74 -9.58 2.60
N THR A 145 10.99 -8.43 3.25
CA THR A 145 10.39 -8.17 4.56
C THR A 145 8.87 -8.01 4.51
N LYS A 146 8.31 -7.48 3.41
CA LYS A 146 6.85 -7.44 3.18
C LYS A 146 6.26 -8.81 2.85
N ALA A 147 7.00 -9.69 2.18
CA ALA A 147 6.58 -11.09 2.01
C ALA A 147 6.53 -11.83 3.35
N VAL A 148 7.51 -11.59 4.24
CA VAL A 148 7.49 -12.14 5.61
C VAL A 148 6.32 -11.56 6.41
N GLU A 149 6.03 -10.26 6.28
CA GLU A 149 4.85 -9.63 6.89
C GLU A 149 3.54 -10.35 6.52
N GLU A 150 3.34 -10.64 5.23
CA GLU A 150 2.16 -11.39 4.77
C GLU A 150 2.09 -12.77 5.42
N LYS A 151 3.22 -13.49 5.51
CA LYS A 151 3.26 -14.79 6.19
C LYS A 151 2.93 -14.67 7.68
N ILE A 152 3.36 -13.61 8.36
CA ILE A 152 3.01 -13.35 9.77
C ILE A 152 1.51 -13.09 9.92
N ALA A 153 0.93 -12.24 9.07
CA ALA A 153 -0.50 -11.93 9.10
C ALA A 153 -1.36 -13.18 8.86
N VAL A 154 -1.01 -13.97 7.84
CA VAL A 154 -1.65 -15.26 7.53
C VAL A 154 -1.44 -16.28 8.66
N ALA A 155 -0.27 -16.29 9.32
CA ALA A 155 -0.04 -17.21 10.44
C ALA A 155 -0.85 -16.82 11.67
N LYS A 156 -0.93 -15.53 12.01
CA LYS A 156 -1.73 -15.02 13.14
C LYS A 156 -3.22 -15.18 12.93
N SER A 157 -3.72 -15.06 11.69
CA SER A 157 -5.15 -15.24 11.41
C SER A 157 -5.67 -16.57 11.94
N ARG A 158 -4.87 -17.64 11.86
CA ARG A 158 -5.20 -19.00 12.33
C ARG A 158 -5.55 -19.10 13.81
N TYR A 159 -5.08 -18.18 14.66
CA TYR A 159 -5.34 -18.19 16.10
C TYR A 159 -5.80 -16.83 16.66
N SER A 160 -6.17 -15.89 15.78
CA SER A 160 -6.59 -14.51 16.11
C SER A 160 -7.95 -14.39 16.80
N GLY A 161 -8.69 -15.49 16.94
CA GLY A 161 -10.00 -15.51 17.59
C GLY A 161 -11.02 -14.65 16.85
N LYS A 162 -11.47 -13.55 17.49
CA LYS A 162 -12.47 -12.63 16.92
C LYS A 162 -11.85 -11.56 16.02
N THR A 163 -10.54 -11.35 16.08
CA THR A 163 -9.86 -10.32 15.29
C THR A 163 -9.65 -10.81 13.88
N LYS A 164 -10.38 -10.25 12.91
CA LYS A 164 -10.13 -10.56 11.50
C LYS A 164 -8.81 -9.92 11.05
N ILE A 165 -7.93 -10.67 10.41
CA ILE A 165 -6.67 -10.19 9.86
C ILE A 165 -6.67 -10.47 8.37
N CYS A 166 -6.52 -9.44 7.54
CA CYS A 166 -6.36 -9.59 6.10
C CYS A 166 -5.13 -8.81 5.64
N CYS A 167 -4.59 -9.19 4.48
CA CYS A 167 -3.58 -8.43 3.76
C CYS A 167 -4.17 -7.85 2.49
N THR A 168 -3.70 -6.68 2.10
CA THR A 168 -3.89 -6.13 0.76
C THR A 168 -2.55 -6.07 0.07
N ARG A 169 -2.49 -6.42 -1.22
CA ARG A 169 -1.28 -6.32 -2.01
C ARG A 169 -1.58 -5.54 -3.29
N TYR A 170 -0.78 -4.51 -3.53
CA TYR A 170 -1.01 -3.59 -4.63
C TYR A 170 0.29 -3.05 -5.22
N GLY A 171 0.18 -2.46 -6.42
CA GLY A 171 1.32 -1.97 -7.18
C GLY A 171 1.83 -0.61 -6.74
N ASN A 172 2.59 0.04 -7.62
CA ASN A 172 3.07 1.40 -7.35
C ASN A 172 1.89 2.39 -7.30
N VAL A 173 1.73 3.06 -6.16
CA VAL A 173 0.84 4.21 -6.05
C VAL A 173 1.50 5.43 -6.70
N MET A 174 0.86 5.94 -7.74
CA MET A 174 1.30 7.12 -8.49
C MET A 174 1.39 8.34 -7.58
N CYS A 175 2.40 9.17 -7.81
CA CYS A 175 2.65 10.41 -7.05
C CYS A 175 2.84 10.22 -5.54
N SER A 176 3.16 9.01 -5.09
CA SER A 176 3.54 8.80 -3.69
C SER A 176 4.92 9.42 -3.39
N ARG A 177 5.16 9.79 -2.13
CA ARG A 177 6.42 10.41 -1.70
C ARG A 177 7.63 9.55 -2.07
N GLY A 178 8.61 10.15 -2.76
CA GLY A 178 9.83 9.49 -3.21
C GLY A 178 9.63 8.54 -4.40
N SER A 179 8.48 8.61 -5.09
CA SER A 179 8.25 7.89 -6.33
C SER A 179 8.79 8.64 -7.55
N VAL A 180 8.74 7.98 -8.71
CA VAL A 180 9.40 8.46 -9.93
C VAL A 180 8.69 9.65 -10.60
N ILE A 181 7.36 9.73 -10.51
CA ILE A 181 6.59 10.82 -11.15
C ILE A 181 6.97 12.19 -10.55
N PRO A 182 6.97 12.40 -9.21
CA PRO A 182 7.42 13.67 -8.62
C PRO A 182 8.87 14.01 -8.99
N LEU A 183 9.76 13.03 -9.03
CA LEU A 183 11.15 13.23 -9.45
C LEU A 183 11.25 13.76 -10.88
N TRP A 184 10.48 13.18 -11.80
CA TRP A 184 10.48 13.63 -13.20
C TRP A 184 9.86 15.02 -13.37
N ILE A 185 8.81 15.34 -12.62
CA ILE A 185 8.24 16.70 -12.60
C ILE A 185 9.29 17.71 -12.14
N GLU A 186 10.03 17.40 -11.08
CA GLU A 186 11.13 18.24 -10.58
C GLU A 186 12.27 18.37 -11.60
N GLN A 187 12.67 17.28 -12.25
CA GLN A 187 13.68 17.30 -13.31
C GLN A 187 13.26 18.24 -14.44
N ILE A 188 12.03 18.11 -14.96
CA ILE A 188 11.49 18.96 -16.03
C ILE A 188 11.50 20.44 -15.61
N ARG A 189 11.02 20.75 -14.41
CA ARG A 189 10.96 22.13 -13.90
C ARG A 189 12.33 22.77 -13.72
N ASN A 190 13.34 21.97 -13.38
CA ASN A 190 14.72 22.41 -13.27
C ASN A 190 15.45 22.43 -14.62
N GLY A 191 14.75 22.17 -15.74
CA GLY A 191 15.35 22.10 -17.07
C GLY A 191 16.28 20.90 -17.27
N ASN A 192 16.20 19.89 -16.40
CA ASN A 192 16.98 18.67 -16.47
C ASN A 192 16.25 17.60 -17.30
N PRO A 193 17.00 16.72 -17.99
CA PRO A 193 16.43 15.58 -18.69
C PRO A 193 15.75 14.62 -17.71
N VAL A 194 14.62 14.06 -18.12
CA VAL A 194 13.95 12.96 -17.40
C VAL A 194 14.85 11.73 -17.43
N THR A 195 15.20 11.19 -16.27
CA THR A 195 16.02 9.98 -16.18
C THR A 195 15.15 8.76 -15.96
N LEU A 196 15.20 7.79 -16.87
CA LEU A 196 14.51 6.50 -16.73
C LEU A 196 15.50 5.35 -16.74
N THR A 197 15.14 4.24 -16.09
CA THR A 197 16.03 3.09 -15.94
C THR A 197 16.07 2.24 -17.20
N GLU A 198 15.08 1.37 -17.39
CA GLU A 198 14.94 0.50 -18.55
C GLU A 198 13.58 0.76 -19.21
N PRO A 199 13.54 1.24 -20.47
CA PRO A 199 12.30 1.65 -21.17
C PRO A 199 11.21 0.59 -21.16
N THR A 200 11.59 -0.68 -21.29
CA THR A 200 10.66 -1.81 -21.45
C THR A 200 10.12 -2.35 -20.13
N MET A 201 10.61 -1.86 -18.99
CA MET A 201 10.07 -2.23 -17.67
C MET A 201 8.59 -1.89 -17.58
N THR A 202 7.77 -2.80 -17.03
CA THR A 202 6.35 -2.54 -16.78
C THR A 202 6.07 -2.42 -15.28
N ARG A 203 5.15 -1.54 -14.93
CA ARG A 203 4.66 -1.38 -13.56
C ARG A 203 3.15 -1.26 -13.57
N PHE A 204 2.50 -1.92 -12.61
CA PHE A 204 1.12 -1.61 -12.30
C PHE A 204 1.02 -0.16 -11.84
N ILE A 205 0.00 0.54 -12.32
CA ILE A 205 -0.25 1.93 -11.93
C ILE A 205 -1.62 2.06 -11.28
N MET A 206 -1.64 2.68 -10.11
CA MET A 206 -2.85 2.95 -9.37
C MET A 206 -2.75 4.28 -8.63
N SER A 207 -3.89 4.90 -8.40
CA SER A 207 -4.05 6.06 -7.55
C SER A 207 -4.07 5.67 -6.08
N LEU A 208 -3.91 6.66 -5.22
CA LEU A 208 -3.99 6.45 -3.78
C LEU A 208 -5.43 6.14 -3.34
N GLU A 209 -6.43 6.72 -4.01
CA GLU A 209 -7.85 6.41 -3.79
C GLU A 209 -8.17 4.95 -4.13
N GLU A 210 -7.65 4.43 -5.25
CA GLU A 210 -7.77 3.01 -5.60
C GLU A 210 -7.14 2.10 -4.53
N ALA A 211 -6.03 2.50 -3.91
CA ALA A 211 -5.42 1.75 -2.82
C ALA A 211 -6.28 1.78 -1.54
N VAL A 212 -6.97 2.89 -1.25
CA VAL A 212 -7.95 2.96 -0.16
C VAL A 212 -9.16 2.08 -0.47
N ASP A 213 -9.64 2.07 -1.71
CA ASP A 213 -10.76 1.22 -2.14
C ASP A 213 -10.43 -0.27 -1.97
N LEU A 214 -9.20 -0.69 -2.26
CA LEU A 214 -8.74 -2.05 -1.98
C LEU A 214 -8.75 -2.39 -0.49
N VAL A 215 -8.31 -1.47 0.36
CA VAL A 215 -8.33 -1.65 1.83
C VAL A 215 -9.76 -1.77 2.36
N LEU A 216 -10.69 -0.97 1.83
CA LEU A 216 -12.11 -1.06 2.16
C LEU A 216 -12.72 -2.36 1.66
N PHE A 217 -12.39 -2.77 0.43
CA PHE A 217 -12.84 -4.04 -0.12
C PHE A 217 -12.38 -5.23 0.74
N ALA A 218 -11.11 -5.23 1.17
CA ALA A 218 -10.58 -6.23 2.10
C ALA A 218 -11.28 -6.20 3.46
N PHE A 219 -11.59 -5.01 3.96
CA PHE A 219 -12.32 -4.85 5.20
C PHE A 219 -13.75 -5.41 5.12
N GLU A 220 -14.46 -5.19 4.01
CA GLU A 220 -15.87 -5.61 3.86
C GLU A 220 -16.01 -7.08 3.42
N HIS A 221 -15.17 -7.53 2.49
CA HIS A 221 -15.34 -8.81 1.80
C HIS A 221 -14.25 -9.86 2.12
N GLY A 222 -13.12 -9.42 2.69
CA GLY A 222 -12.05 -10.33 3.08
C GLY A 222 -12.45 -11.23 4.24
N GLN A 223 -12.00 -12.49 4.18
CA GLN A 223 -12.04 -13.46 5.25
C GLN A 223 -10.70 -13.50 5.99
N ASN A 224 -10.70 -14.11 7.17
CA ASN A 224 -9.53 -14.14 8.03
C ASN A 224 -8.36 -14.90 7.38
N GLY A 225 -7.23 -14.22 7.20
CA GLY A 225 -6.03 -14.71 6.53
C GLY A 225 -5.94 -14.37 5.04
N ASP A 226 -6.97 -13.79 4.43
CA ASP A 226 -6.95 -13.54 2.98
C ASP A 226 -5.91 -12.49 2.58
N ILE A 227 -5.33 -12.68 1.39
CA ILE A 227 -4.61 -11.64 0.66
C ILE A 227 -5.52 -11.16 -0.48
N LEU A 228 -5.81 -9.86 -0.50
CA LEU A 228 -6.65 -9.23 -1.52
C LEU A 228 -5.81 -8.35 -2.45
N VAL A 229 -6.08 -8.49 -3.75
CA VAL A 229 -5.38 -7.79 -4.83
C VAL A 229 -6.39 -7.08 -5.71
N GLN A 230 -6.15 -5.82 -6.05
CA GLN A 230 -6.94 -5.13 -7.06
C GLN A 230 -6.37 -5.41 -8.45
N LYS A 231 -7.23 -5.74 -9.42
CA LYS A 231 -6.83 -5.81 -10.82
C LYS A 231 -6.50 -4.39 -11.30
N ALA A 232 -5.25 -4.16 -11.66
CA ALA A 232 -4.76 -2.86 -12.10
C ALA A 232 -4.20 -2.96 -13.53
N PRO A 233 -4.35 -1.90 -14.35
CA PRO A 233 -3.60 -1.79 -15.59
C PRO A 233 -2.11 -1.51 -15.29
N ALA A 234 -1.27 -1.70 -16.30
CA ALA A 234 0.14 -1.38 -16.24
C ALA A 234 0.54 -0.49 -17.43
N CYS A 235 1.72 0.12 -17.36
CA CYS A 235 2.34 0.76 -18.49
C CYS A 235 3.85 0.49 -18.46
N THR A 236 4.53 0.71 -19.58
CA THR A 236 6.00 0.73 -19.57
C THR A 236 6.51 1.99 -18.87
N ILE A 237 7.75 1.95 -18.36
CA ILE A 237 8.41 3.11 -17.80
C ILE A 237 8.60 4.19 -18.87
N GLN A 238 8.88 3.81 -20.12
CA GLN A 238 8.92 4.75 -21.26
C GLN A 238 7.59 5.48 -21.43
N THR A 239 6.48 4.74 -21.52
CA THR A 239 5.13 5.32 -21.67
C THR A 239 4.80 6.26 -20.51
N GLN A 240 5.19 5.91 -19.29
CA GLN A 240 4.97 6.74 -18.12
C GLN A 240 5.78 8.04 -18.17
N ALA A 241 7.06 7.97 -18.57
CA ALA A 241 7.93 9.13 -18.71
C ALA A 241 7.42 10.09 -19.80
N GLU A 242 7.02 9.54 -20.96
CA GLU A 242 6.42 10.32 -22.06
C GLU A 242 5.13 11.02 -21.62
N ALA A 243 4.25 10.32 -20.90
CA ALA A 243 3.03 10.91 -20.38
C ALA A 243 3.31 12.08 -19.41
N VAL A 244 4.33 11.98 -18.57
CA VAL A 244 4.74 13.08 -17.67
C VAL A 244 5.37 14.23 -18.45
N CYS A 245 6.21 13.95 -19.45
CA CYS A 245 6.77 14.97 -20.35
C CYS A 245 5.65 15.76 -21.05
N GLU A 246 4.64 15.08 -21.61
CA GLU A 246 3.51 15.74 -22.27
C GLU A 246 2.67 16.60 -21.31
N LEU A 247 2.57 16.23 -20.03
CA LEU A 247 1.81 17.00 -19.03
C LEU A 247 2.54 18.25 -18.56
N PHE A 248 3.86 18.17 -18.41
CA PHE A 248 4.66 19.23 -17.75
C PHE A 248 5.59 19.99 -18.70
N GLY A 249 5.51 19.74 -20.01
CA GLY A 249 6.32 20.43 -21.02
C GLY A 249 7.75 19.91 -21.17
N GLY A 250 8.00 18.66 -20.75
CA GLY A 250 9.26 17.97 -21.02
C GLY A 250 9.33 17.50 -22.48
N LYS A 251 10.54 17.41 -23.04
CA LYS A 251 10.75 16.86 -24.39
C LYS A 251 11.04 15.37 -24.29
N LYS A 252 10.31 14.55 -25.05
CA LYS A 252 10.52 13.10 -25.08
C LYS A 252 11.91 12.72 -25.60
N GLU A 253 12.50 13.55 -26.45
CA GLU A 253 13.84 13.38 -27.02
C GLU A 253 14.94 13.56 -25.98
N ASP A 254 14.66 14.30 -24.89
CA ASP A 254 15.61 14.56 -23.80
C ASP A 254 15.59 13.45 -22.73
N ILE A 255 14.71 12.45 -22.86
CA ILE A 255 14.64 11.33 -21.92
C ILE A 255 15.96 10.54 -21.97
N LYS A 256 16.62 10.43 -20.81
CA LYS A 256 17.91 9.75 -20.67
C LYS A 256 17.73 8.38 -20.00
N VAL A 257 18.14 7.34 -20.72
CA VAL A 257 18.22 5.97 -20.18
C VAL A 257 19.48 5.84 -19.32
N ILE A 258 19.30 5.54 -18.04
CA ILE A 258 20.40 5.38 -17.06
C ILE A 258 20.72 3.91 -16.73
N GLY A 259 19.94 2.97 -17.28
CA GLY A 259 20.08 1.54 -17.03
C GLY A 259 19.35 1.06 -15.77
N ILE A 260 19.26 -0.26 -15.64
CA ILE A 260 18.58 -0.94 -14.52
C ILE A 260 19.32 -0.66 -13.22
N ARG A 261 18.62 -0.19 -12.18
CA ARG A 261 19.21 -0.07 -10.84
C ARG A 261 19.15 -1.41 -10.12
N HIS A 262 20.04 -1.58 -9.15
CA HIS A 262 20.07 -2.76 -8.30
C HIS A 262 18.72 -2.93 -7.56
N GLY A 263 18.24 -4.18 -7.47
CA GLY A 263 17.02 -4.52 -6.75
C GLY A 263 15.71 -4.25 -7.51
N GLU A 264 15.76 -3.94 -8.80
CA GLU A 264 14.56 -3.74 -9.65
C GLU A 264 14.29 -4.95 -10.56
N LYS A 265 13.01 -5.26 -10.78
CA LYS A 265 12.57 -6.27 -11.75
C LYS A 265 12.18 -5.65 -13.07
N MET A 266 12.19 -6.45 -14.14
CA MET A 266 11.64 -6.06 -15.43
C MET A 266 10.13 -5.82 -15.37
N TYR A 267 9.42 -6.64 -14.61
CA TYR A 267 7.98 -6.52 -14.34
C TYR A 267 7.72 -6.91 -12.89
N GLU A 268 6.63 -6.38 -12.34
CA GLU A 268 6.14 -6.77 -11.02
C GLU A 268 5.02 -7.78 -11.11
N THR A 269 4.93 -8.65 -10.10
CA THR A 269 3.92 -9.71 -9.96
C THR A 269 2.97 -9.33 -8.83
N LEU A 270 1.66 -9.46 -9.05
CA LEU A 270 0.65 -9.29 -8.00
C LEU A 270 0.19 -10.64 -7.43
N LEU A 271 0.08 -11.67 -8.27
CA LEU A 271 -0.21 -13.04 -7.85
C LEU A 271 0.83 -14.00 -8.43
N THR A 272 1.48 -14.73 -7.55
CA THR A 272 2.38 -15.84 -7.91
C THR A 272 1.58 -17.02 -8.49
N ASN A 273 2.28 -17.97 -9.10
CA ASN A 273 1.66 -19.17 -9.67
C ASN A 273 0.96 -20.08 -8.64
N GLU A 274 1.42 -20.07 -7.40
CA GLU A 274 0.76 -20.79 -6.31
C GLU A 274 -0.52 -20.06 -5.87
N GLU A 275 -0.45 -18.73 -5.76
CA GLU A 275 -1.60 -17.92 -5.37
C GLU A 275 -2.70 -17.96 -6.44
N CYS A 276 -2.33 -17.91 -7.72
CA CYS A 276 -3.31 -17.99 -8.82
C CYS A 276 -4.09 -19.32 -8.82
N ALA A 277 -3.45 -20.42 -8.41
CA ALA A 277 -4.13 -21.72 -8.31
C ALA A 277 -5.32 -21.70 -7.34
N LYS A 278 -5.26 -20.84 -6.32
CA LYS A 278 -6.29 -20.72 -5.27
C LYS A 278 -7.06 -19.40 -5.33
N ALA A 279 -6.70 -18.50 -6.24
CA ALA A 279 -7.29 -17.17 -6.33
C ALA A 279 -8.73 -17.24 -6.81
N GLU A 280 -9.61 -16.56 -6.10
CA GLU A 280 -11.00 -16.35 -6.46
C GLU A 280 -11.15 -15.00 -7.17
N ASP A 281 -11.80 -15.01 -8.34
CA ASP A 281 -12.12 -13.79 -9.08
C ASP A 281 -13.38 -13.12 -8.49
N MET A 282 -13.21 -11.91 -7.96
CA MET A 282 -14.26 -11.11 -7.35
C MET A 282 -14.60 -9.87 -8.20
N GLY A 283 -14.48 -9.99 -9.53
CA GLY A 283 -14.73 -8.90 -10.47
C GLY A 283 -13.48 -8.03 -10.65
N ASN A 284 -13.40 -6.89 -9.96
CA ASN A 284 -12.24 -5.99 -10.04
C ASN A 284 -11.09 -6.41 -9.09
N PHE A 285 -11.28 -7.48 -8.33
CA PHE A 285 -10.36 -7.94 -7.31
C PHE A 285 -10.10 -9.44 -7.43
N TYR A 286 -8.96 -9.87 -6.92
CA TYR A 286 -8.67 -11.26 -6.62
C TYR A 286 -8.58 -11.44 -5.10
N ARG A 287 -9.11 -12.55 -4.61
CA ARG A 287 -8.96 -13.01 -3.23
C ARG A 287 -8.14 -14.28 -3.20
N VAL A 288 -7.02 -14.26 -2.50
CA VAL A 288 -6.22 -15.45 -2.22
C VAL A 288 -6.55 -15.91 -0.80
N PRO A 289 -7.34 -16.98 -0.65
CA PRO A 289 -7.70 -17.48 0.66
C PRO A 289 -6.46 -18.04 1.36
N ALA A 290 -6.35 -17.80 2.66
CA ALA A 290 -5.34 -18.49 3.46
C ALA A 290 -5.62 -20.00 3.47
N ASP A 291 -4.56 -20.80 3.40
CA ASP A 291 -4.68 -22.22 3.76
C ASP A 291 -4.86 -22.33 5.28
N ASN A 292 -6.13 -22.29 5.68
CA ASN A 292 -6.62 -22.30 7.05
C ASN A 292 -6.93 -23.72 7.56
N ARG A 293 -6.47 -24.76 6.87
CA ARG A 293 -6.75 -26.16 7.20
C ARG A 293 -5.81 -26.66 8.31
N GLY A 294 -6.08 -26.23 9.55
CA GLY A 294 -5.76 -26.95 10.79
C GLY A 294 -4.30 -27.28 11.10
N LEU A 295 -3.32 -26.44 10.73
CA LEU A 295 -1.88 -26.76 10.90
C LEU A 295 -1.52 -28.16 10.35
N ASN A 296 -2.22 -28.63 9.31
CA ASN A 296 -1.98 -29.94 8.76
C ASN A 296 -0.70 -29.94 7.91
N TYR A 297 0.37 -30.52 8.46
CA TYR A 297 1.67 -30.60 7.79
C TYR A 297 1.65 -31.52 6.56
N ASP A 298 0.75 -32.51 6.48
CA ASP A 298 0.72 -33.49 5.38
C ASP A 298 0.51 -32.83 4.00
N LYS A 299 -0.09 -31.64 3.92
CA LYS A 299 -0.26 -30.90 2.65
C LYS A 299 1.02 -30.27 2.10
N PHE A 300 2.06 -30.16 2.91
CA PHE A 300 3.38 -29.77 2.42
C PHE A 300 4.20 -30.98 1.94
N PHE A 301 3.78 -32.22 2.27
CA PHE A 301 4.62 -33.41 2.10
C PHE A 301 3.95 -34.60 1.36
N LYS A 302 2.62 -34.72 1.32
CA LYS A 302 1.91 -35.93 0.88
C LYS A 302 0.69 -35.70 -0.04
N GLU A 303 0.01 -34.55 0.03
CA GLU A 303 -1.19 -34.26 -0.78
C GLU A 303 -0.94 -33.11 -1.78
N GLY A 304 -1.14 -33.35 -3.08
CA GLY A 304 -1.11 -32.32 -4.13
C GLY A 304 -2.50 -31.98 -4.66
N GLU A 305 -2.72 -30.75 -5.13
CA GLU A 305 -3.98 -30.33 -5.77
C GLU A 305 -3.94 -30.65 -7.28
N THR A 306 -4.94 -31.39 -7.79
CA THR A 306 -5.03 -31.82 -9.20
C THR A 306 -5.82 -30.86 -10.09
N GLU A 307 -6.68 -30.02 -9.52
CA GLU A 307 -7.44 -28.99 -10.24
C GLU A 307 -6.77 -27.63 -10.04
N ARG A 308 -6.31 -27.02 -11.14
CA ARG A 308 -5.58 -25.75 -11.11
C ARG A 308 -6.32 -24.70 -11.93
N ASN A 309 -6.42 -23.49 -11.40
CA ASN A 309 -6.88 -22.33 -12.17
C ASN A 309 -6.00 -22.14 -13.43
N THR A 310 -6.58 -21.68 -14.54
CA THR A 310 -5.85 -21.41 -15.78
C THR A 310 -4.92 -20.20 -15.66
N LEU A 311 -5.19 -19.30 -14.71
CA LEU A 311 -4.28 -18.21 -14.38
C LEU A 311 -3.01 -18.80 -13.75
N THR A 312 -1.86 -18.59 -14.40
CA THR A 312 -0.56 -19.11 -13.94
C THR A 312 0.30 -18.04 -13.27
N GLU A 313 0.04 -16.76 -13.53
CA GLU A 313 0.63 -15.62 -12.84
C GLU A 313 -0.21 -14.39 -13.19
N PHE A 314 -0.35 -13.44 -12.27
CA PHE A 314 -0.85 -12.11 -12.60
C PHE A 314 0.26 -11.09 -12.40
N ASN A 315 0.76 -10.53 -13.50
CA ASN A 315 1.91 -9.65 -13.52
C ASN A 315 1.68 -8.44 -14.44
N SER A 316 2.57 -7.46 -14.36
CA SER A 316 2.42 -6.19 -15.09
C SER A 316 2.68 -6.31 -16.60
N ASN A 317 3.14 -7.46 -17.10
CA ASN A 317 3.27 -7.75 -18.52
C ASN A 317 2.00 -8.40 -19.13
N ASN A 318 1.18 -9.08 -18.33
CA ASN A 318 0.03 -9.84 -18.80
C ASN A 318 -1.33 -9.21 -18.43
N THR A 319 -1.32 -8.02 -17.83
CA THR A 319 -2.50 -7.18 -17.64
C THR A 319 -2.77 -6.26 -18.84
N ARG A 320 -3.82 -5.44 -18.77
CA ARG A 320 -4.05 -4.36 -19.74
C ARG A 320 -2.89 -3.35 -19.69
N ILE A 321 -2.12 -3.27 -20.76
CA ILE A 321 -1.05 -2.28 -20.95
C ILE A 321 -1.64 -0.99 -21.54
N LEU A 322 -1.50 0.11 -20.83
CA LEU A 322 -1.96 1.42 -21.26
C LEU A 322 -0.99 2.05 -22.26
N ASN A 323 -1.53 2.75 -23.25
CA ASN A 323 -0.74 3.63 -24.11
C ASN A 323 -0.46 5.00 -23.44
N VAL A 324 0.28 5.88 -24.12
CA VAL A 324 0.66 7.21 -23.59
C VAL A 324 -0.56 8.07 -23.28
N ALA A 325 -1.57 8.09 -24.16
CA ALA A 325 -2.77 8.90 -23.97
C ALA A 325 -3.60 8.44 -22.74
N GLU A 326 -3.77 7.13 -22.59
CA GLU A 326 -4.47 6.54 -21.44
C GLU A 326 -3.69 6.74 -20.13
N THR A 327 -2.37 6.55 -20.17
CA THR A 327 -1.48 6.77 -19.01
C THR A 327 -1.52 8.24 -18.59
N LYS A 328 -1.44 9.16 -19.54
CA LYS A 328 -1.57 10.61 -19.32
C LYS A 328 -2.91 10.96 -18.68
N ALA A 329 -4.01 10.44 -19.21
CA ALA A 329 -5.34 10.68 -18.65
C ALA A 329 -5.44 10.18 -17.20
N LYS A 330 -4.88 8.99 -16.90
CA LYS A 330 -4.89 8.43 -15.54
C LYS A 330 -4.03 9.25 -14.57
N ILE A 331 -2.86 9.75 -15.00
CA ILE A 331 -2.00 10.63 -14.19
C ILE A 331 -2.68 12.00 -13.97
N ALA A 332 -3.24 12.61 -15.02
CA ALA A 332 -3.90 13.91 -14.95
C ALA A 332 -5.14 13.93 -14.03
N ALA A 333 -5.78 12.77 -13.82
CA ALA A 333 -6.92 12.64 -12.93
C ALA A 333 -6.56 12.79 -11.44
N LEU A 334 -5.28 12.66 -11.07
CA LEU A 334 -4.82 12.72 -9.68
C LEU A 334 -4.84 14.16 -9.16
N ASP A 335 -5.40 14.38 -7.96
CA ASP A 335 -5.49 15.73 -7.37
C ASP A 335 -4.13 16.39 -7.15
N TYR A 336 -3.11 15.61 -6.80
CA TYR A 336 -1.72 16.09 -6.75
C TYR A 336 -1.30 16.72 -8.09
N ILE A 337 -1.56 16.03 -9.20
CA ILE A 337 -1.18 16.49 -10.55
C ILE A 337 -1.99 17.72 -10.96
N LYS A 338 -3.30 17.75 -10.67
CA LYS A 338 -4.13 18.94 -10.92
C LYS A 338 -3.56 20.18 -10.21
N LYS A 339 -3.15 20.03 -8.95
CA LYS A 339 -2.51 21.11 -8.18
C LYS A 339 -1.17 21.52 -8.77
N GLU A 340 -0.31 20.55 -9.08
CA GLU A 340 0.99 20.83 -9.71
C GLU A 340 0.86 21.56 -11.06
N LEU A 341 -0.19 21.29 -11.84
CA LEU A 341 -0.48 21.96 -13.11
C LEU A 341 -1.07 23.37 -12.92
N SER A 342 -1.83 23.58 -11.85
CA SER A 342 -2.43 24.89 -11.52
C SER A 342 -1.44 25.88 -10.90
N GLY A 343 -0.26 25.42 -10.46
CA GLY A 343 0.70 26.24 -9.73
C GLY A 343 0.38 26.46 -8.25
N GLU A 344 -0.66 25.79 -7.72
CA GLU A 344 -0.93 25.76 -6.28
C GLU A 344 0.18 25.00 -5.54
N SER A 345 0.67 25.56 -4.43
CA SER A 345 1.71 24.92 -3.63
C SER A 345 1.21 23.63 -2.97
N ASN A 346 1.85 22.51 -3.31
CA ASN A 346 1.60 21.23 -2.65
C ASN A 346 2.37 21.17 -1.33
N PHE A 347 1.68 21.46 -0.22
CA PHE A 347 2.25 21.33 1.13
C PHE A 347 2.29 19.88 1.66
N VAL A 348 1.83 18.90 0.89
CA VAL A 348 1.76 17.50 1.34
C VAL A 348 2.92 16.69 0.75
N GLN A 349 4.01 16.52 1.51
CA GLN A 349 5.02 15.48 1.29
C GLN A 349 5.38 14.70 2.55
#